data_AF-A0A0B1SS81-F1
#
_entry.id   AF-A0A0B1SS81-F1
#
_cell.length_a   1.000
_cell.length_b   1.000
_cell.length_c   1.000
_cell.angle_alpha   90.00
_cell.angle_beta   90.00
_cell.angle_gamma   90.00
#
_symmetry.space_group_name_H-M   'P 1'
#
loop_
_entity.id
_entity.type
_entity.pdbx_description
1 polymer ?
#
loop_
_entity_poly.entity_id
_entity_poly.type
_entity_poly.pdbx_seq_one_letter_code
_entity_poly.pdbx_strand_id
1 'polypeptide(L)' 'LIQAGVNPNDTRIKHVHLEGSDSDNEGQCYGASISFEKAMSPETIVAYSMNGVDLPRDHGAPLRCIAPGEELILAFWVFL' A
#
# COMPACT_ATOMS: atom_id res chain seq x y z
N LEU A 1 5.86 -5.07 8.52
CA LEU A 1 6.21 -4.09 9.57
C LEU A 1 6.94 -4.71 10.75
N ILE A 2 6.36 -5.70 11.44
CA ILE A 2 7.02 -6.37 12.58
C ILE A 2 8.37 -6.99 12.20
N GLN A 3 8.44 -7.67 11.05
CA GLN A 3 9.70 -8.22 10.51
C GLN A 3 10.76 -7.15 10.23
N ALA A 4 10.35 -5.89 9.99
CA ALA A 4 11.26 -4.76 9.82
C ALA A 4 11.66 -4.11 11.16
N GLY A 5 11.27 -4.71 12.30
CA GLY A 5 11.62 -4.23 13.64
C GLY A 5 10.64 -3.20 14.22
N VAL A 6 9.52 -2.92 13.55
CA VAL A 6 8.51 -2.00 14.07
C VAL A 6 7.78 -2.62 15.25
N ASN A 7 7.78 -1.93 16.39
CA ASN A 7 7.01 -2.34 17.56
C ASN A 7 5.51 -2.04 17.35
N PRO A 8 4.63 -3.05 17.37
CA PRO A 8 3.19 -2.86 17.16
C PRO A 8 2.51 -1.96 18.22
N ASN A 9 3.12 -1.80 19.40
CA ASN A 9 2.58 -1.01 20.50
C ASN A 9 3.22 0.38 20.60
N ASP A 10 4.02 0.80 19.63
CA ASP A 10 4.64 2.13 19.64
C ASP A 10 3.60 3.21 19.33
N THR A 11 3.15 3.91 20.37
CA THR A 11 2.11 4.94 20.26
C THR A 11 2.58 6.23 19.58
N ARG A 12 3.89 6.37 19.30
CA ARG A 12 4.46 7.52 18.59
C ARG A 12 4.21 7.45 17.09
N ILE A 13 4.05 6.25 16.54
CA ILE A 13 3.81 6.04 15.11
C ILE A 13 2.33 6.28 14.84
N LYS A 14 2.04 7.21 13.92
CA LYS A 14 0.66 7.60 13.58
C LYS A 14 0.24 7.12 12.21
N HIS A 15 1.16 7.16 11.24
CA HIS A 15 0.89 6.84 9.85
C HIS A 15 1.99 6.00 9.25
N VAL A 16 1.64 5.26 8.20
CA VAL A 16 2.56 4.60 7.29
C VAL A 16 2.41 5.25 5.92
N HIS A 17 3.51 5.77 5.40
CA HIS A 17 3.59 6.35 4.07
C HIS A 17 3.93 5.26 3.06
N LEU A 18 3.24 5.31 1.92
CA LEU A 18 3.36 4.40 0.80
C LEU A 18 3.68 5.25 -0.42
N GLU A 19 4.75 4.92 -1.12
CA GLU A 19 5.17 5.60 -2.34
C GLU A 19 5.22 4.59 -3.48
N GLY A 20 4.63 4.95 -4.61
CA GLY A 20 4.74 4.24 -5.87
C GLY A 20 6.13 4.39 -6.48
N SER A 21 6.44 3.48 -7.38
CA SER A 21 7.68 3.57 -8.17
C SER A 21 7.54 4.49 -9.38
N ASP A 22 6.33 4.90 -9.71
CA ASP A 22 6.02 5.86 -10.75
C ASP A 22 6.32 7.29 -10.26
N SER A 23 7.05 8.03 -11.08
CA SER A 23 7.37 9.43 -10.85
C SER A 23 6.82 10.29 -12.00
N ASP A 24 6.37 11.50 -11.68
CA ASP A 24 6.00 12.50 -12.69
C ASP A 24 7.23 13.10 -13.40
N ASN A 25 7.01 14.10 -14.26
CA ASN A 25 8.08 14.78 -15.00
C ASN A 25 8.99 15.61 -14.08
N GLU A 26 8.52 15.95 -12.89
CA GLU A 26 9.27 16.62 -11.83
C GLU A 26 10.00 15.64 -10.89
N GLY A 27 9.83 14.33 -11.09
CA GLY A 27 10.45 13.28 -10.29
C GLY A 27 9.75 13.00 -8.96
N GLN A 28 8.53 13.51 -8.75
CA GLN A 28 7.75 13.21 -7.54
C GLN A 28 7.02 11.88 -7.72
N CYS A 29 7.22 10.99 -6.74
CA CYS A 29 6.51 9.73 -6.70
C CYS A 29 5.09 9.93 -6.21
N TYR A 30 4.14 9.24 -6.81
CA TYR A 30 2.77 9.24 -6.31
C TYR A 30 2.71 8.47 -4.99
N GLY A 31 2.14 9.08 -3.96
CA GLY A 31 2.14 8.51 -2.61
C GLY A 31 0.86 8.80 -1.84
N ALA A 32 0.64 7.99 -0.81
CA ALA A 32 -0.48 8.12 0.10
C ALA A 32 -0.07 7.62 1.48
N SER A 33 -0.93 7.86 2.48
CA SER A 33 -0.68 7.41 3.84
C SER A 33 -1.93 6.77 4.42
N ILE A 34 -1.72 5.76 5.25
CA ILE A 34 -2.75 5.16 6.11
C ILE A 34 -2.40 5.35 7.57
N SER A 35 -3.39 5.26 8.45
CA SER A 35 -3.15 5.18 9.88
C SER A 35 -2.30 3.94 10.20
N PHE A 36 -1.49 4.03 11.26
CA PHE A 36 -0.68 2.91 11.73
C PHE A 36 -1.55 1.72 12.15
N GLU A 37 -2.69 1.99 12.77
CA GLU A 37 -3.70 0.98 13.11
C GLU A 37 -4.15 0.22 11.86
N LYS A 38 -4.46 0.93 10.77
CA LYS A 38 -4.85 0.27 9.52
C LYS A 38 -3.69 -0.51 8.90
N ALA A 39 -2.48 0.03 8.90
CA ALA A 39 -1.31 -0.66 8.38
C ALA A 39 -0.98 -1.97 9.12
N MET A 40 -1.40 -2.06 10.38
CA MET A 40 -1.25 -3.24 11.24
C MET A 40 -2.47 -4.18 11.20
N SER A 41 -3.56 -3.79 10.53
CA SER A 41 -4.76 -4.62 10.37
C SER A 41 -4.45 -5.85 9.50
N PRO A 42 -4.98 -7.04 9.83
CA PRO A 42 -4.82 -8.24 9.01
C PRO A 42 -5.47 -8.14 7.62
N GLU A 43 -6.37 -7.17 7.41
CA GLU A 43 -6.99 -6.92 6.10
C GLU A 43 -6.08 -6.11 5.16
N THR A 44 -5.07 -5.43 5.72
CA THR A 44 -4.12 -4.66 4.94
C THR A 44 -3.03 -5.58 4.44
N ILE A 45 -2.92 -5.72 3.11
CA ILE A 45 -1.99 -6.64 2.48
C ILE A 45 -1.12 -5.94 1.46
N VAL A 46 0.10 -6.47 1.28
CA VAL A 46 0.93 -6.19 0.12
C VAL A 46 0.73 -7.34 -0.86
N ALA A 47 0.04 -7.08 -1.96
CA ALA A 47 -0.31 -8.07 -2.96
C ALA A 47 0.68 -8.08 -4.13
N TYR A 48 1.08 -9.28 -4.57
CA TYR A 48 1.89 -9.52 -5.76
C TYR A 48 1.14 -10.30 -6.86
N SER A 49 -0.06 -10.80 -6.54
CA SER A 49 -0.91 -11.58 -7.44
C SER A 49 -2.38 -11.18 -7.27
N MET A 50 -3.15 -11.25 -8.35
CA MET A 50 -4.59 -10.98 -8.36
C MET A 50 -5.29 -12.10 -9.13
N ASN A 51 -6.34 -12.69 -8.55
CA ASN A 51 -7.13 -13.76 -9.18
C ASN A 51 -6.30 -14.97 -9.68
N GLY A 52 -5.23 -15.33 -8.95
CA GLY A 52 -4.39 -16.49 -9.25
C GLY A 52 -3.34 -16.26 -10.35
N VAL A 53 -3.22 -15.03 -10.86
CA VAL A 53 -2.14 -14.62 -11.78
C VAL A 53 -1.27 -13.54 -11.14
N ASP A 54 -0.05 -13.37 -11.65
CA ASP A 54 0.81 -12.25 -11.27
C ASP A 54 0.10 -10.93 -11.53
N LEU A 55 0.36 -9.94 -10.67
CA LEU A 55 -0.29 -8.64 -10.78
C LEU A 55 0.04 -7.99 -12.14
N PRO A 56 -0.96 -7.58 -12.94
CA PRO A 56 -0.71 -6.87 -14.19
C PRO A 56 -0.08 -5.49 -13.95
N ARG A 57 0.70 -4.98 -14.91
CA ARG A 57 1.38 -3.69 -14.82
C ARG A 57 0.42 -2.54 -14.49
N ASP A 58 -0.72 -2.50 -15.17
CA ASP A 58 -1.74 -1.46 -14.99
C ASP A 58 -2.44 -1.56 -13.62
N HIS A 59 -2.27 -2.67 -12.91
CA HIS A 59 -2.83 -2.91 -11.58
C HIS A 59 -1.80 -2.73 -10.46
N GLY A 60 -0.62 -2.17 -10.76
CA GLY A 60 0.42 -1.87 -9.78
C GLY A 60 1.47 -2.96 -9.62
N ALA A 61 1.76 -3.74 -10.66
CA ALA A 61 2.88 -4.67 -10.64
C ALA A 61 4.20 -3.96 -10.29
N PRO A 62 5.14 -4.61 -9.59
CA PRO A 62 5.05 -5.99 -9.09
C PRO A 62 4.35 -6.11 -7.72
N LEU A 63 4.16 -5.01 -7.01
CA LEU A 63 3.62 -4.98 -5.65
C LEU A 63 2.66 -3.80 -5.50
N ARG A 64 1.50 -4.06 -4.91
CA ARG A 64 0.56 -3.01 -4.49
C ARG A 64 0.16 -3.19 -3.04
N CYS A 65 -0.16 -2.09 -2.37
CA CYS A 65 -0.83 -2.11 -1.07
C CYS A 65 -2.35 -2.17 -1.28
N ILE A 66 -3.06 -2.96 -0.48
CA ILE A 66 -4.52 -3.01 -0.42
C ILE A 66 -4.91 -2.83 1.04
N ALA A 67 -5.67 -1.77 1.36
CA ALA A 67 -6.19 -1.51 2.69
C ALA A 67 -7.71 -1.23 2.61
N PRO A 68 -8.57 -2.25 2.77
CA PRO A 68 -10.02 -2.09 2.59
C PRO A 68 -10.64 -1.06 3.55
N GLY A 69 -11.64 -0.29 3.11
CA GLY A 69 -12.35 0.65 3.98
C GLY A 69 -11.63 1.98 4.27
N GLU A 70 -10.39 2.13 3.81
CA GLU A 70 -9.74 3.43 3.63
C GLU A 70 -9.80 3.79 2.14
N GLU A 71 -9.95 5.07 1.82
CA GLU A 71 -9.83 5.57 0.45
C GLU A 71 -8.35 5.69 0.08
N LEU A 72 -7.67 4.55 -0.06
CA LEU A 72 -6.33 4.52 -0.64
C LEU A 72 -6.43 4.52 -2.16
N ILE A 73 -6.20 5.69 -2.76
CA ILE A 73 -6.20 5.91 -4.21
C ILE A 73 -4.89 5.44 -4.87
N LEU A 74 -4.09 4.60 -4.22
CA LEU A 74 -2.86 4.09 -4.82
C LEU A 74 -3.11 2.78 -5.57
N ALA A 75 -2.95 2.88 -6.89
CA ALA A 75 -3.29 1.89 -7.91
C ALA A 75 -4.81 1.77 -8.13
N PHE A 76 -5.28 2.55 -9.11
CA PHE A 76 -6.44 2.27 -9.96
C PHE A 76 -7.46 1.29 -9.38
N TRP A 77 -8.59 1.88 -8.97
CA TRP A 77 -9.92 1.28 -8.88
C TRP A 77 -10.02 -0.10 -9.53
N VAL A 78 -10.39 -1.09 -8.72
CA VAL A 78 -10.82 -2.41 -9.17
C VAL A 78 -11.93 -2.21 -10.22
N PHE A 79 -11.66 -2.59 -11.47
CA PHE A 79 -12.69 -2.82 -12.47
C PHE A 79 -13.70 -3.85 -11.93
N LEU A 80 -14.97 -3.44 -11.82
CA LEU A 80 -16.05 -4.26 -12.35
C LEU A 80 -16.05 -4.13 -13.88
#